data_AF-A0A1F5DUZ5-F1
#
_entry.id   AF-A0A1F5DUZ5-F1
#
_cell.length_a   1.000
_cell.length_b   1.000
_cell.length_c   1.000
_cell.angle_alpha   90.00
_cell.angle_beta   90.00
_cell.angle_gamma   90.00
#
_symmetry.space_group_name_H-M   'P 1'
#
loop_
_entity.id
_entity.type
_entity.pdbx_description
1 polymer ?
#
loop_
_entity_poly.entity_id
_entity_poly.type
_entity_poly.pdbx_seq_one_letter_code
_entity_poly.pdbx_strand_id
1 'polypeptide(L)' 'MESASSYQMGAFEALEWAWHLLRTQKEHSGSVDEAYSTVQELLAKVGKGGNVDFRTEISRLH' A
#
# COMPACT_ATOMS: atom_id res chain seq x y z
N MET A 1 14.33 -18.06 -5.62
CA MET A 1 13.75 -17.51 -6.85
C MET A 1 12.30 -17.23 -6.57
N GLU A 2 11.93 -15.98 -6.31
CA GLU A 2 10.52 -15.59 -6.34
C GLU A 2 10.03 -15.76 -7.78
N SER A 3 8.91 -16.44 -7.95
CA SER A 3 8.31 -16.66 -9.27
C SER A 3 7.69 -15.34 -9.76
N ALA A 4 7.64 -15.14 -11.08
CA ALA A 4 6.95 -13.98 -11.65
C ALA A 4 5.50 -13.84 -11.14
N SER A 5 4.86 -14.97 -10.80
CA SER A 5 3.55 -15.05 -10.16
C SER A 5 3.49 -14.37 -8.79
N SER A 6 4.47 -14.59 -7.91
CA SER A 6 4.52 -13.92 -6.59
C SER A 6 4.75 -12.41 -6.71
N TYR A 7 5.53 -11.99 -7.70
CA TYR A 7 5.79 -10.56 -7.96
C TYR A 7 4.54 -9.85 -8.52
N GLN A 8 3.82 -10.50 -9.44
CA GLN A 8 2.55 -9.99 -9.99
C GLN A 8 1.44 -9.93 -8.93
N MET A 9 1.40 -10.90 -8.02
CA MET A 9 0.42 -10.93 -6.93
C MET A 9 0.64 -9.76 -5.96
N GLY A 10 1.88 -9.47 -5.56
CA GLY A 10 2.21 -8.32 -4.70
C GLY A 10 1.92 -6.96 -5.34
N ALA A 11 2.08 -6.83 -6.67
CA ALA A 11 1.78 -5.59 -7.38
C ALA A 11 0.28 -5.25 -7.39
N PHE A 12 -0.59 -6.27 -7.51
CA PHE A 12 -2.04 -6.08 -7.45
C PHE A 12 -2.50 -5.69 -6.03
N GLU A 13 -1.98 -6.38 -5.01
CA GLU A 13 -2.27 -6.10 -3.60
C GLU A 13 -1.80 -4.69 -3.19
N ALA A 14 -0.69 -4.19 -3.76
CA ALA A 14 -0.23 -2.83 -3.56
C ALA A 14 -1.19 -1.76 -4.12
N LEU A 15 -1.76 -2.02 -5.30
CA LEU A 15 -2.76 -1.13 -5.92
C LEU A 15 -4.06 -1.13 -5.13
N GLU A 16 -4.51 -2.31 -4.68
CA GLU A 16 -5.67 -2.44 -3.81
C GLU A 16 -5.48 -1.67 -2.50
N TRP A 17 -4.32 -1.82 -1.84
CA TRP A 17 -3.97 -1.05 -0.65
C TRP A 17 -4.03 0.47 -0.89
N ALA A 18 -3.40 0.95 -1.97
CA ALA A 18 -3.40 2.38 -2.30
C ALA A 18 -4.82 2.91 -2.55
N TRP A 19 -5.68 2.12 -3.20
CA TRP A 19 -7.08 2.46 -3.39
C TRP A 19 -7.85 2.57 -2.06
N HIS A 20 -7.71 1.59 -1.17
CA HIS A 20 -8.37 1.60 0.14
C HIS A 20 -7.92 2.78 1.00
N LEU A 21 -6.62 3.12 0.97
CA LEU A 21 -6.06 4.27 1.68
C LEU A 21 -6.67 5.58 1.20
N LEU A 22 -6.74 5.79 -0.11
CA LEU A 22 -7.33 7.01 -0.69
C LEU A 22 -8.84 7.10 -0.41
N ARG A 23 -9.54 5.96 -0.39
CA ARG A 23 -10.98 5.91 -0.12
C ARG A 23 -11.29 6.26 1.34
N THR A 24 -10.55 5.70 2.30
CA THR A 24 -10.72 6.00 3.73
C THR A 24 -10.44 7.47 4.05
N GLN A 25 -9.42 8.05 3.41
CA GLN A 25 -9.09 9.47 3.54
C GLN A 25 -10.22 10.38 3.04
N LYS A 26 -10.83 10.04 1.89
CA LYS A 26 -12.01 10.72 1.37
C LYS A 26 -13.23 10.62 2.32
N GLU A 27 -13.40 9.49 2.99
CA GLU A 27 -14.51 9.24 3.92
C GLU A 27 -14.31 9.96 5.28
N HIS A 28 -13.07 10.10 5.75
CA HIS A 28 -12.75 10.59 7.11
C HIS A 28 -12.30 12.06 7.17
N SER A 29 -12.44 12.84 6.09
CA SER A 29 -11.98 14.24 6.01
C SER A 29 -10.47 14.41 6.15
N GLY A 30 -9.69 13.36 5.95
CA GLY A 30 -8.24 13.44 6.04
C GLY A 30 -7.63 14.14 4.83
N SER A 31 -6.42 14.69 4.99
CA SER A 31 -5.80 15.49 3.94
C SER A 31 -5.15 14.62 2.87
N VAL A 32 -5.18 15.07 1.62
CA VAL A 32 -4.47 14.41 0.51
C VAL A 32 -2.96 14.29 0.82
N ASP A 33 -2.40 15.24 1.56
CA ASP A 33 -0.99 15.25 1.96
C ASP A 33 -0.64 14.09 2.91
N GLU A 34 -1.53 13.72 3.83
CA GLU A 34 -1.34 12.56 4.71
C GLU A 34 -1.35 11.24 3.93
N ALA A 35 -2.27 11.10 2.98
CA ALA A 35 -2.31 9.95 2.09
C ALA A 35 -1.04 9.85 1.25
N TYR A 36 -0.57 10.99 0.72
CA TYR A 36 0.65 11.08 -0.07
C TYR A 36 1.90 10.69 0.75
N SER A 37 2.03 11.21 1.96
CA SER A 37 3.14 10.87 2.87
C SER A 37 3.18 9.37 3.18
N THR A 38 2.01 8.78 3.44
CA THR A 38 1.87 7.34 3.73
C THR A 38 2.32 6.49 2.54
N VAL A 39 1.94 6.87 1.31
CA VAL A 39 2.40 6.18 0.09
C VAL A 39 3.91 6.32 -0.10
N GLN A 40 4.47 7.51 0.12
CA GLN A 40 5.92 7.74 -0.01
C GLN A 40 6.74 6.90 0.98
N GLU A 41 6.32 6.83 2.24
CA GLU A 41 6.98 6.01 3.26
C GLU A 41 6.97 4.53 2.89
N LEU A 42 5.84 4.04 2.38
CA LEU A 42 5.70 2.66 1.99
C LEU A 42 6.56 2.33 0.74
N LEU A 43 6.59 3.20 -0.27
CA LEU A 43 7.48 3.06 -1.42
C LEU A 43 8.95 3.08 -1.01
N ALA A 44 9.33 3.93 -0.05
CA ALA A 44 10.69 3.96 0.48
C ALA A 44 11.06 2.67 1.21
N LYS A 45 10.11 2.04 1.91
CA LYS A 45 10.30 0.73 2.58
C LYS A 45 10.50 -0.39 1.56
N VAL A 46 9.68 -0.43 0.51
CA VAL A 46 9.81 -1.41 -0.59
C VAL A 46 11.14 -1.20 -1.34
N GLY A 47 11.50 0.04 -1.67
CA GLY A 47 12.74 0.38 -2.38
C GLY A 47 14.02 0.03 -1.62
N LYS A 48 13.95 -0.09 -0.28
CA LYS A 48 15.05 -0.56 0.57
C LYS A 48 15.14 -2.09 0.68
N GLY A 49 14.32 -2.84 -0.09
CA GLY A 49 14.24 -4.29 0.00
C GLY A 49 13.40 -4.80 1.18
N GLY A 50 12.58 -3.93 1.77
CA GLY A 50 11.64 -4.33 2.82
C GLY A 50 10.52 -5.19 2.24
N ASN A 51 10.31 -6.37 2.83
CA ASN A 51 9.13 -7.17 2.52
C ASN A 51 7.90 -6.49 3.14
N VAL A 52 6.93 -6.13 2.29
CA VAL A 52 5.67 -5.50 2.69
C VAL A 52 4.56 -6.48 2.37
N ASP A 53 3.86 -6.93 3.41
CA ASP A 53 2.65 -7.73 3.28
C ASP A 53 1.44 -6.80 3.11
N PHE A 54 1.08 -6.54 1.86
CA PHE A 54 -0.02 -5.65 1.50
C PHE A 54 -1.38 -6.16 1.99
N ARG A 55 -1.58 -7.47 2.18
CA ARG A 55 -2.84 -7.99 2.75
C ARG A 55 -3.00 -7.58 4.20
N THR A 56 -1.90 -7.61 4.95
CA THR A 56 -1.88 -7.12 6.33
C THR A 56 -2.15 -5.62 6.38
N GLU A 57 -1.54 -4.83 5.48
CA GLU A 57 -1.76 -3.38 5.45
C GLU A 57 -3.19 -3.00 5.02
N ILE A 58 -3.80 -3.73 4.07
CA ILE A 58 -5.23 -3.56 3.71
C ILE A 58 -6.13 -3.82 4.92
N SER A 59 -5.83 -4.87 5.69
CA SER A 59 -6.63 -5.23 6.87
C SER A 59 -6.58 -4.19 7.98
N ARG A 60 -5.58 -3.30 8.00
CA ARG A 60 -5.47 -2.18 8.96
C ARG A 60 -6.24 -0.92 8.55
N LEU A 61 -6.67 -0.85 7.29
CA LEU A 61 -7.45 0.27 6.75
C LEU A 61 -8.96 0.05 6.93
N HIS A 62 -9.39 -1.11 7.42
CA HIS A 62 -10.77 -1.44 7.80
C HIS A 62 -10.94 -1.37 9.32
#